data_AF-A0A9D7PSQ0-F1
#
_entry.id   AF-A0A9D7PSQ0-F1
#
_cell.length_a   1.000
_cell.length_b   1.000
_cell.length_c   1.000
_cell.angle_alpha   90.00
_cell.angle_beta   90.00
_cell.angle_gamma   90.00
#
_symmetry.space_group_name_H-M   'P 1'
#
loop_
_entity.id
_entity.type
_entity.pdbx_description
1 polymer ?
#
loop_
_entity_poly.entity_id
_entity_poly.type
_entity_poly.pdbx_seq_one_letter_code
_entity_poly.pdbx_strand_id
1 'polypeptide(L)'
;MIRNFRQFAVFCTCAVVSLAAQAQLSIEVTGAGANRIPVTIADFGGDAGSARAITTVVRGDLERSGLFKLVEQAQSPLTEASSIDFAAARSRGADAVAAGSIGATADGRHEARFRLHDTNKQAQLAGAAFVTSTPLLRAAGHRIADVIYEKLIGEPGVFSTRIAYVVKAGVNRFQLQIADADGQNAQAALISKEPIISPSWSPDGTRLAYVSFENKKPVVYVHSLATGKRTVAANFKGSNSAPAWSPDGRRLAVVLTKDGGSQLFTVGADGSGVQRLASSGGIDTEPQYSPDGQFIYFTSDRGGSPQIYRVSSSGGTPQRVTFEGSYNVTPRLSPDGRSMAFISRRDGGFRLAVMDLASKQVQVLTDSNKDESPSFAPNGRMILIATEIGGRGVLSAVSVDGRIKQRLSVAAGDVREPAWGPYQK
;
A
#
# COMPACT_ATOMS: atom_id res chain seq x y z
N MET A 1 -1.46 53.15 61.51
CA MET A 1 -1.87 51.84 62.08
C MET A 1 -2.83 51.21 61.07
N ILE A 2 -2.76 49.90 60.82
CA ILE A 2 -3.44 49.10 59.75
C ILE A 2 -2.63 49.02 58.44
N ARG A 3 -2.48 47.90 57.72
CA ARG A 3 -2.29 46.45 58.00
C ARG A 3 -1.95 45.83 56.62
N ASN A 4 -0.94 44.95 56.60
CA ASN A 4 -0.53 43.98 55.57
C ASN A 4 -1.55 43.60 54.47
N PHE A 5 -1.06 43.37 53.24
CA PHE A 5 -1.27 42.09 52.52
C PHE A 5 -0.22 41.89 51.41
N ARG A 6 0.63 40.86 51.57
CA ARG A 6 1.54 40.32 50.54
C ARG A 6 0.73 39.36 49.68
N GLN A 7 0.71 39.53 48.36
CA GLN A 7 0.25 38.50 47.42
C GLN A 7 1.46 37.84 46.78
N PHE A 8 1.66 36.56 47.10
CA PHE A 8 2.61 35.67 46.44
C PHE A 8 1.84 35.00 45.29
N ALA A 9 2.17 35.35 44.04
CA ALA A 9 1.65 34.65 42.87
C ALA A 9 2.53 33.43 42.59
N VAL A 10 2.02 32.23 42.86
CA VAL A 10 2.64 30.97 42.45
C VAL A 10 2.33 30.75 40.98
N PHE A 11 3.32 30.96 40.11
CA PHE A 11 3.23 30.59 38.70
C PHE A 11 3.47 29.08 38.58
N CYS A 12 2.39 28.31 38.42
CA CYS A 12 2.47 26.88 38.11
C CYS A 12 2.78 26.74 36.61
N THR A 13 4.05 26.50 36.26
CA THR A 13 4.46 26.20 34.89
C THR A 13 4.03 24.78 34.55
N CYS A 14 2.88 24.61 33.89
CA CYS A 14 2.50 23.34 33.28
C CYS A 14 3.43 23.08 32.08
N ALA A 15 4.42 22.20 32.26
CA ALA A 15 5.19 21.64 31.16
C ALA A 15 4.28 20.75 30.31
N VAL A 16 3.82 21.27 29.17
CA VAL A 16 3.14 20.45 28.15
C VAL A 16 4.20 19.58 27.48
N VAL A 17 4.32 18.33 27.94
CA VAL A 17 5.06 17.30 27.20
C VAL A 17 4.26 17.00 25.95
N SER A 18 4.69 17.59 24.83
CA SER A 18 4.13 17.28 23.51
C SER A 18 4.57 15.87 23.13
N LEU A 19 3.73 14.87 23.40
CA LEU A 19 3.88 13.55 22.79
C LEU A 19 3.75 13.74 21.28
N ALA A 20 4.80 13.40 20.53
CA ALA A 20 4.75 13.37 19.08
C ALA A 20 3.63 12.39 18.67
N ALA A 21 2.49 12.93 18.22
CA ALA A 21 1.42 12.12 17.65
C ALA A 21 1.99 11.43 16.40
N GLN A 22 2.24 10.12 16.51
CA GLN A 22 2.69 9.33 15.37
C GLN A 22 1.53 9.22 14.37
N ALA A 23 1.82 9.45 13.09
CA ALA A 23 0.85 9.41 11.99
C ALA A 23 0.53 7.96 11.57
N GLN A 24 0.34 7.07 12.56
CA GLN A 24 0.04 5.66 12.35
C GLN A 24 -1.41 5.51 11.88
N LEU A 25 -1.63 4.60 10.93
CA LEU A 25 -2.98 4.29 10.46
C LEU A 25 -3.68 3.32 11.42
N SER A 26 -4.95 3.57 11.73
CA SER A 26 -5.85 2.58 12.30
C SER A 26 -6.57 1.84 11.17
N ILE A 27 -6.67 0.51 11.27
CA ILE A 27 -7.34 -0.32 10.26
C ILE A 27 -8.64 -0.89 10.82
N GLU A 28 -9.74 -0.62 10.13
CA GLU A 28 -11.05 -1.23 10.36
C GLU A 28 -11.39 -2.14 9.18
N VAL A 29 -11.79 -3.39 9.45
CA VAL A 29 -12.16 -4.36 8.41
C VAL A 29 -13.68 -4.56 8.41
N THR A 30 -14.29 -4.44 7.24
CA THR A 30 -15.71 -4.65 7.00
C THR A 30 -15.92 -5.68 5.90
N GLY A 31 -16.96 -6.50 6.05
CA GLY A 31 -17.17 -7.70 5.24
C GLY A 31 -16.40 -8.91 5.78
N ALA A 32 -16.91 -10.11 5.49
CA ALA A 32 -16.25 -11.37 5.80
C ALA A 32 -16.26 -12.25 4.55
N GLY A 33 -15.13 -12.87 4.22
CA GLY A 33 -15.12 -13.95 3.23
C GLY A 33 -16.09 -15.05 3.67
N ALA A 34 -16.93 -15.54 2.76
CA ALA A 34 -17.91 -16.59 3.06
C ALA A 34 -17.25 -17.88 3.59
N ASN A 35 -16.00 -18.15 3.18
CA ASN A 35 -15.21 -19.31 3.58
C ASN A 35 -13.88 -18.86 4.22
N ARG A 36 -13.89 -18.57 5.52
CA ARG A 36 -12.66 -18.27 6.28
C ARG A 36 -12.02 -19.55 6.77
N ILE A 37 -10.70 -19.68 6.59
CA ILE A 37 -9.91 -20.80 7.09
C ILE A 37 -9.69 -20.61 8.61
N PRO A 38 -10.21 -21.50 9.46
CA PRO A 38 -9.96 -21.44 10.90
C PRO A 38 -8.52 -21.83 11.22
N VAL A 39 -7.76 -20.93 11.83
CA VAL A 39 -6.36 -21.16 12.16
C VAL A 39 -6.05 -20.75 13.59
N THR A 40 -5.23 -21.55 14.26
CA THR A 40 -4.64 -21.18 15.55
C THR A 40 -3.20 -20.73 15.33
N ILE A 41 -2.90 -19.49 15.71
CA ILE A 41 -1.52 -19.03 15.84
C ILE A 41 -1.17 -19.09 17.32
N ALA A 42 -0.31 -20.03 17.69
CA ALA A 42 0.08 -20.20 19.07
C ALA A 42 0.87 -19.01 19.60
N ASP A 43 0.86 -18.81 20.92
CA ASP A 43 1.88 -17.95 21.52
C ASP A 43 3.25 -18.60 21.33
N PHE A 44 4.19 -17.86 20.76
CA PHE A 44 5.51 -18.39 20.47
C PHE A 44 6.34 -18.46 21.74
N GLY A 45 7.20 -19.47 21.84
CA GLY A 45 8.15 -19.60 22.95
C GLY A 45 9.35 -18.67 22.80
N GLY A 46 10.16 -18.56 23.87
CA GLY A 46 11.35 -17.70 23.91
C GLY A 46 11.14 -16.43 24.72
N ASP A 47 11.83 -15.34 24.35
CA ASP A 47 11.66 -14.04 25.00
C ASP A 47 10.20 -13.55 24.84
N ALA A 48 9.49 -13.36 25.96
CA ALA A 48 8.05 -13.11 25.94
C ALA A 48 7.66 -11.82 25.21
N GLY A 49 8.49 -10.76 25.31
CA GLY A 49 8.24 -9.50 24.62
C GLY A 49 8.37 -9.64 23.11
N SER A 50 9.47 -10.26 22.66
CA SER A 50 9.75 -10.46 21.24
C SER A 50 8.77 -11.45 20.60
N ALA A 51 8.43 -12.53 21.32
CA ALA A 51 7.46 -13.52 20.87
C ALA A 51 6.08 -12.88 20.68
N ARG A 52 5.60 -12.10 21.66
CA ARG A 52 4.32 -11.38 21.56
C ARG A 52 4.30 -10.38 20.42
N ALA A 53 5.40 -9.66 20.17
CA ALA A 53 5.49 -8.72 19.06
C ALA A 53 5.30 -9.42 17.71
N ILE A 54 5.91 -10.60 17.51
CA ILE A 54 5.76 -11.39 16.30
C ILE A 54 4.36 -11.97 16.18
N THR A 55 3.85 -12.65 17.22
CA THR A 55 2.55 -13.33 17.13
C THR A 55 1.39 -12.37 16.95
N THR A 56 1.46 -11.17 17.53
CA THR A 56 0.46 -10.11 17.32
C THR A 56 0.41 -9.68 15.85
N VAL A 57 1.56 -9.57 15.18
CA VAL A 57 1.63 -9.22 13.76
C VAL A 57 1.06 -10.35 12.90
N VAL A 58 1.49 -11.59 13.14
CA VAL A 58 1.01 -12.76 12.37
C VAL A 58 -0.51 -12.88 12.46
N ARG A 59 -1.06 -12.78 13.67
CA ARG A 59 -2.51 -12.81 13.91
C ARG A 59 -3.23 -11.67 13.19
N GLY A 60 -2.75 -10.44 13.37
CA GLY A 60 -3.34 -9.26 12.76
C GLY A 60 -3.34 -9.30 11.23
N ASP A 61 -2.28 -9.79 10.60
CA ASP A 61 -2.18 -9.93 9.14
C ASP A 61 -3.19 -10.93 8.58
N LEU A 62 -3.24 -12.13 9.16
CA LEU A 62 -4.15 -13.17 8.72
C LEU A 62 -5.61 -12.74 8.90
N GLU A 63 -5.97 -12.12 10.03
CA GLU A 63 -7.31 -11.57 10.25
C GLU A 63 -7.65 -10.47 9.26
N ARG A 64 -6.74 -9.49 9.06
CA ARG A 64 -6.98 -8.38 8.15
C ARG A 64 -7.20 -8.82 6.72
N SER A 65 -6.58 -9.92 6.30
CA SER A 65 -6.81 -10.48 4.96
C SER A 65 -8.27 -10.85 4.69
N GLY A 66 -9.09 -11.05 5.74
CA GLY A 66 -10.49 -11.46 5.66
C GLY A 66 -10.70 -12.91 5.22
N LEU A 67 -9.62 -13.67 5.00
CA LEU A 67 -9.63 -15.08 4.58
C LEU A 67 -9.41 -16.06 5.73
N PHE A 68 -9.02 -15.57 6.91
CA PHE A 68 -8.77 -16.41 8.09
C PHE A 68 -9.71 -16.04 9.23
N LYS A 69 -9.98 -17.03 10.07
CA LYS A 69 -10.65 -16.87 11.36
C LYS A 69 -9.69 -17.39 12.43
N LEU A 70 -9.29 -16.54 13.38
CA LEU A 70 -8.46 -17.01 14.48
C LEU A 70 -9.27 -17.88 15.44
N VAL A 71 -8.67 -19.00 15.82
CA VAL A 71 -9.19 -19.91 16.83
C VAL A 71 -8.26 -19.84 18.04
N GLU A 72 -8.83 -19.51 19.20
CA GLU A 72 -8.09 -19.38 20.44
C GLU A 72 -7.35 -20.68 20.82
N GLN A 73 -6.17 -20.51 21.42
CA GLN A 73 -5.36 -21.59 21.95
C GLN A 73 -5.41 -21.58 23.49
N ALA A 74 -5.15 -22.73 24.11
CA ALA A 74 -4.81 -22.81 25.53
C ALA A 74 -3.50 -22.05 25.84
N GLN A 75 -3.40 -21.52 27.06
CA GLN A 75 -2.46 -20.47 27.50
C GLN A 75 -0.95 -20.78 27.45
N SER A 76 -0.53 -22.02 27.18
CA SER A 76 0.90 -22.37 27.17
C SER A 76 1.54 -22.07 25.80
N PRO A 77 2.65 -21.31 25.76
CA PRO A 77 3.41 -21.11 24.53
C PRO A 77 3.86 -22.42 23.90
N LEU A 78 3.83 -22.49 22.57
CA LEU A 78 4.32 -23.64 21.80
C LEU A 78 5.49 -23.20 20.92
N THR A 79 6.58 -23.96 20.97
CA THR A 79 7.72 -23.80 20.08
C THR A 79 7.51 -24.60 18.80
N GLU A 80 8.36 -24.37 17.80
CA GLU A 80 8.40 -25.17 16.58
C GLU A 80 8.74 -26.65 16.84
N ALA A 81 9.31 -26.98 18.00
CA ALA A 81 9.62 -28.34 18.40
C ALA A 81 8.54 -29.00 19.27
N SER A 82 7.53 -28.25 19.71
CA SER A 82 6.44 -28.78 20.54
C SER A 82 5.61 -29.81 19.77
N SER A 83 5.18 -30.87 20.47
CA SER A 83 4.14 -31.77 19.95
C SER A 83 2.79 -31.06 19.97
N ILE A 84 2.09 -31.07 18.82
CA ILE A 84 0.78 -30.43 18.68
C ILE A 84 -0.31 -31.43 19.08
N ASP A 85 -1.18 -31.04 20.02
CA ASP A 85 -2.42 -31.78 20.29
C ASP A 85 -3.45 -31.46 19.19
N PHE A 86 -3.40 -32.26 18.11
CA PHE A 86 -4.30 -32.14 16.98
C PHE A 86 -5.76 -32.41 17.34
N ALA A 87 -6.03 -33.25 18.34
CA ALA A 87 -7.40 -33.54 18.76
C ALA A 87 -8.03 -32.32 19.44
N ALA A 88 -7.30 -31.68 20.36
CA ALA A 88 -7.74 -30.46 21.02
C ALA A 88 -7.85 -29.27 20.05
N ALA A 89 -6.96 -29.18 19.04
CA ALA A 89 -7.06 -28.15 18.01
C ALA A 89 -8.33 -28.34 17.15
N ARG A 90 -8.62 -29.57 16.71
CA ARG A 90 -9.84 -29.91 15.96
C ARG A 90 -11.11 -29.69 16.79
N SER A 91 -11.10 -30.03 18.07
CA SER A 91 -12.27 -29.83 18.94
C SER A 91 -12.61 -28.35 19.14
N ARG A 92 -11.63 -27.45 18.99
CA ARG A 92 -11.84 -25.99 18.96
C ARG A 92 -12.16 -25.45 17.55
N GLY A 93 -12.14 -26.31 16.54
CA GLY A 93 -12.48 -25.99 15.16
C GLY A 93 -11.34 -25.35 14.36
N ALA A 94 -10.07 -25.56 14.74
CA ALA A 94 -8.92 -25.12 13.95
C ALA A 94 -8.56 -26.16 12.87
N ASP A 95 -8.42 -25.72 11.62
CA ASP A 95 -7.97 -26.55 10.49
C ASP A 95 -6.44 -26.56 10.38
N ALA A 96 -5.77 -25.52 10.89
CA ALA A 96 -4.32 -25.46 10.97
C ALA A 96 -3.84 -24.82 12.28
N VAL A 97 -2.65 -25.23 12.72
CA VAL A 97 -1.97 -24.68 13.91
C VAL A 97 -0.56 -24.24 13.53
N ALA A 98 -0.19 -23.01 13.84
CA ALA A 98 1.18 -22.53 13.77
C ALA A 98 1.78 -22.43 15.18
N ALA A 99 2.96 -23.01 15.37
CA ALA A 99 3.76 -22.91 16.59
C ALA A 99 5.17 -22.44 16.25
N GLY A 100 5.83 -21.75 17.17
CA GLY A 100 7.09 -21.10 16.85
C GLY A 100 7.83 -20.55 18.06
N SER A 101 9.06 -20.13 17.84
CA SER A 101 9.89 -19.56 18.89
C SER A 101 10.71 -18.39 18.38
N ILE A 102 11.18 -17.58 19.31
CA ILE A 102 12.21 -16.58 19.05
C ILE A 102 13.33 -16.71 20.09
N GLY A 103 14.55 -16.94 19.60
CA GLY A 103 15.74 -17.06 20.42
C GLY A 103 16.80 -16.05 20.01
N ALA A 104 17.64 -15.64 20.96
CA ALA A 104 18.84 -14.84 20.66
C ALA A 104 19.89 -15.71 19.95
N THR A 105 20.61 -15.11 19.01
CA THR A 105 21.78 -15.71 18.35
C THR A 105 23.08 -15.16 18.95
N ALA A 106 24.20 -15.86 18.74
CA ALA A 106 25.49 -15.53 19.36
C ALA A 106 26.03 -14.14 18.98
N ASP A 107 25.56 -13.56 17.89
CA ASP A 107 25.91 -12.23 17.36
C ASP A 107 24.96 -11.11 17.83
N GLY A 108 24.08 -11.39 18.80
CA GLY A 108 23.13 -10.41 19.36
C GLY A 108 21.91 -10.13 18.47
N ARG A 109 21.73 -10.88 17.37
CA ARG A 109 20.49 -10.92 16.60
C ARG A 109 19.49 -11.90 17.24
N HIS A 110 18.31 -11.99 16.65
CA HIS A 110 17.29 -12.97 17.00
C HIS A 110 17.02 -13.89 15.83
N GLU A 111 16.59 -15.11 16.10
CA GLU A 111 16.07 -16.01 15.08
C GLU A 111 14.63 -16.41 15.44
N ALA A 112 13.69 -16.03 14.58
CA ALA A 112 12.29 -16.41 14.69
C ALA A 112 12.04 -17.65 13.85
N ARG A 113 11.59 -18.74 14.47
CA ARG A 113 11.30 -20.02 13.82
C ARG A 113 9.83 -20.35 13.96
N PHE A 114 9.24 -20.99 12.96
CA PHE A 114 7.89 -21.51 13.10
C PHE A 114 7.68 -22.76 12.26
N ARG A 115 6.65 -23.52 12.62
CA ARG A 115 6.06 -24.58 11.81
C ARG A 115 4.54 -24.42 11.77
N LEU A 116 3.97 -24.71 10.61
CA LEU A 116 2.55 -24.77 10.35
C LEU A 116 2.16 -26.23 10.15
N HIS A 117 1.09 -26.66 10.82
CA HIS A 117 0.57 -28.02 10.76
C HIS A 117 -0.90 -28.05 10.34
N ASP A 118 -1.28 -29.04 9.56
CA ASP A 118 -2.66 -29.39 9.24
C ASP A 118 -3.23 -30.26 10.37
N THR A 119 -4.37 -29.88 10.94
CA THR A 119 -4.93 -30.59 12.10
C THR A 119 -5.65 -31.88 11.72
N ASN A 120 -6.13 -32.00 10.48
CA ASN A 120 -6.83 -33.15 9.96
C ASN A 120 -5.84 -34.22 9.48
N LYS A 121 -4.85 -33.81 8.69
CA LYS A 121 -3.78 -34.68 8.18
C LYS A 121 -2.70 -34.97 9.23
N GLN A 122 -2.67 -34.21 10.32
CA GLN A 122 -1.65 -34.31 11.38
C GLN A 122 -0.23 -34.20 10.83
N ALA A 123 -0.04 -33.34 9.84
CA ALA A 123 1.19 -33.24 9.07
C ALA A 123 1.70 -31.80 9.04
N GLN A 124 3.02 -31.62 9.01
CA GLN A 124 3.62 -30.32 8.79
C GLN A 124 3.36 -29.86 7.35
N LEU A 125 2.84 -28.65 7.19
CA LEU A 125 2.57 -28.01 5.90
C LEU A 125 3.74 -27.12 5.45
N ALA A 126 4.30 -26.34 6.38
CA ALA A 126 5.37 -25.39 6.13
C ALA A 126 6.17 -25.11 7.42
N GLY A 127 7.32 -24.46 7.26
CA GLY A 127 8.10 -23.91 8.35
C GLY A 127 9.27 -23.12 7.82
N ALA A 128 9.71 -22.10 8.55
CA ALA A 128 10.86 -21.29 8.18
C ALA A 128 11.56 -20.72 9.42
N ALA A 129 12.77 -20.22 9.20
CA ALA A 129 13.54 -19.47 10.18
C ALA A 129 13.93 -18.12 9.58
N PHE A 130 13.77 -17.05 10.35
CA PHE A 130 14.12 -15.68 9.95
C PHE A 130 15.07 -15.08 10.98
N VAL A 131 16.27 -14.74 10.53
CA VAL A 131 17.18 -13.93 11.33
C VAL A 131 16.69 -12.48 11.30
N THR A 132 16.53 -11.88 12.48
CA THR A 132 15.95 -10.56 12.68
C THR A 132 16.65 -9.82 13.83
N SER A 133 16.23 -8.59 14.09
CA SER A 133 16.68 -7.76 15.21
C SER A 133 15.46 -7.17 15.90
N THR A 134 15.62 -6.62 17.12
CA THR A 134 14.51 -6.04 17.88
C THR A 134 13.72 -4.99 17.08
N PRO A 135 14.33 -4.07 16.31
CA PRO A 135 13.59 -3.13 15.45
C PRO A 135 12.83 -3.78 14.28
N LEU A 136 13.20 -5.00 13.89
CA LEU A 136 12.67 -5.72 12.72
C LEU A 136 11.76 -6.91 13.09
N LEU A 137 11.34 -7.03 14.37
CA LEU A 137 10.44 -8.10 14.81
C LEU A 137 9.11 -8.07 14.06
N ARG A 138 8.57 -6.88 13.76
CA ARG A 138 7.36 -6.75 12.95
C ARG A 138 7.55 -7.30 11.53
N ALA A 139 8.66 -6.94 10.88
CA ALA A 139 8.99 -7.46 9.56
C ALA A 139 9.12 -8.99 9.54
N ALA A 140 9.66 -9.59 10.61
CA ALA A 140 9.69 -11.04 10.77
C ALA A 140 8.28 -11.63 10.91
N GLY A 141 7.40 -11.01 11.72
CA GLY A 141 6.00 -11.40 11.83
C GLY A 141 5.26 -11.37 10.49
N HIS A 142 5.41 -10.30 9.71
CA HIS A 142 4.82 -10.20 8.37
C HIS A 142 5.30 -11.32 7.43
N ARG A 143 6.59 -11.65 7.44
CA ARG A 143 7.13 -12.74 6.62
C ARG A 143 6.59 -14.11 7.04
N ILE A 144 6.43 -14.35 8.34
CA ILE A 144 5.79 -15.58 8.83
C ILE A 144 4.33 -15.66 8.36
N ALA A 145 3.60 -14.55 8.45
CA ALA A 145 2.22 -14.47 7.96
C ALA A 145 2.14 -14.72 6.45
N ASP A 146 3.07 -14.19 5.66
CA ASP A 146 3.13 -14.40 4.21
C ASP A 146 3.32 -15.89 3.87
N VAL A 147 4.22 -16.59 4.57
CA VAL A 147 4.43 -18.03 4.36
C VAL A 147 3.20 -18.86 4.75
N ILE A 148 2.55 -18.53 5.88
CA ILE A 148 1.33 -19.22 6.31
C ILE A 148 0.21 -18.99 5.29
N TYR A 149 0.04 -17.75 4.85
CA TYR A 149 -0.94 -17.37 3.84
C TYR A 149 -0.71 -18.11 2.54
N GLU A 150 0.52 -18.07 2.00
CA GLU A 150 0.84 -18.72 0.75
C GLU A 150 0.62 -20.23 0.82
N LYS A 151 0.96 -20.86 1.95
CA LYS A 151 0.76 -22.30 2.10
C LYS A 151 -0.70 -22.71 2.12
N LEU A 152 -1.57 -21.91 2.74
CA LEU A 152 -2.99 -22.24 2.92
C LEU A 152 -3.88 -21.73 1.79
N ILE A 153 -3.48 -20.64 1.12
CA ILE A 153 -4.24 -20.01 0.03
C ILE A 153 -3.71 -20.41 -1.36
N GLY A 154 -2.43 -20.74 -1.48
CA GLY A 154 -1.78 -21.06 -2.75
C GLY A 154 -1.29 -19.85 -3.55
N GLU A 155 -1.30 -18.66 -2.95
CA GLU A 155 -0.88 -17.40 -3.57
C GLU A 155 -0.02 -16.59 -2.60
N PRO A 156 0.99 -15.82 -3.05
CA PRO A 156 1.86 -15.08 -2.14
C PRO A 156 1.11 -14.02 -1.32
N GLY A 157 1.36 -13.99 -0.01
CA GLY A 157 0.86 -12.95 0.90
C GLY A 157 1.51 -11.60 0.63
N VAL A 158 0.86 -10.49 1.03
CA VAL A 158 1.35 -9.11 0.80
C VAL A 158 1.67 -8.37 2.09
N PHE A 159 1.79 -9.08 3.22
CA PHE A 159 1.90 -8.46 4.53
C PHE A 159 3.26 -7.80 4.76
N SER A 160 4.33 -8.36 4.20
CA SER A 160 5.68 -7.77 4.25
C SER A 160 5.93 -6.64 3.23
N THR A 161 4.90 -6.26 2.47
CA THR A 161 4.98 -5.12 1.55
C THR A 161 4.84 -3.79 2.29
N ARG A 162 5.01 -2.68 1.57
CA ARG A 162 4.88 -1.32 2.10
C ARG A 162 3.88 -0.54 1.27
N ILE A 163 3.29 0.49 1.86
CA ILE A 163 2.48 1.48 1.16
C ILE A 163 3.14 2.85 1.25
N ALA A 164 2.99 3.65 0.20
CA ALA A 164 3.30 5.07 0.21
C ALA A 164 2.00 5.86 0.13
N TYR A 165 1.95 7.02 0.77
CA TYR A 165 0.80 7.92 0.73
C TYR A 165 1.21 9.34 1.10
N VAL A 166 0.38 10.32 0.76
CA VAL A 166 0.62 11.72 1.11
C VAL A 166 -0.31 12.13 2.23
N VAL A 167 0.26 12.70 3.30
CA VAL A 167 -0.49 13.32 4.40
C VAL A 167 -0.41 14.83 4.29
N LYS A 168 -1.56 15.49 4.20
CA LYS A 168 -1.67 16.95 4.41
C LYS A 168 -1.91 17.21 5.89
N ALA A 169 -0.86 17.61 6.60
CA ALA A 169 -0.82 17.82 8.06
C ALA A 169 -0.92 19.31 8.43
N GLY A 170 -1.78 20.06 7.72
CA GLY A 170 -1.94 21.50 7.87
C GLY A 170 -1.98 22.24 6.53
N VAL A 171 -1.98 23.58 6.57
CA VAL A 171 -2.08 24.41 5.35
C VAL A 171 -0.84 24.25 4.46
N ASN A 172 0.36 24.32 5.06
CA ASN A 172 1.65 24.29 4.35
C ASN A 172 2.54 23.14 4.85
N ARG A 173 1.97 21.95 5.01
CA ARG A 173 2.73 20.77 5.44
C ARG A 173 2.21 19.51 4.76
N PHE A 174 2.96 19.03 3.79
CA PHE A 174 2.71 17.82 3.03
C PHE A 174 3.82 16.82 3.33
N GLN A 175 3.46 15.56 3.58
CA GLN A 175 4.41 14.52 3.94
C GLN A 175 4.19 13.31 3.05
N LEU A 176 5.20 12.92 2.29
CA LEU A 176 5.23 11.61 1.65
C LEU A 176 5.63 10.59 2.70
N GLN A 177 4.68 9.77 3.13
CA GLN A 177 4.85 8.73 4.13
C GLN A 177 5.10 7.39 3.45
N ILE A 178 5.87 6.54 4.11
CA ILE A 178 6.02 5.12 3.81
C ILE A 178 5.71 4.34 5.08
N ALA A 179 4.81 3.38 5.00
CA ALA A 179 4.43 2.51 6.11
C ALA A 179 4.46 1.03 5.68
N ASP A 180 4.43 0.12 6.64
CA ASP A 180 4.09 -1.28 6.40
C ASP A 180 2.71 -1.38 5.74
N ALA A 181 2.39 -2.51 5.08
CA ALA A 181 1.10 -2.69 4.41
C ALA A 181 -0.11 -2.57 5.35
N ASP A 182 0.10 -2.80 6.66
CA ASP A 182 -0.89 -2.60 7.71
C ASP A 182 -0.88 -1.16 8.31
N GLY A 183 -0.16 -0.25 7.68
CA GLY A 183 -0.10 1.16 8.03
C GLY A 183 0.69 1.50 9.29
N GLN A 184 1.39 0.52 9.86
CA GLN A 184 2.30 0.68 10.98
C GLN A 184 3.69 1.12 10.50
N ASN A 185 4.57 1.48 11.45
CA ASN A 185 5.95 1.91 11.14
C ASN A 185 6.03 3.06 10.11
N ALA A 186 5.05 3.96 10.11
CA ALA A 186 4.99 5.08 9.18
C ALA A 186 6.17 6.05 9.37
N GLN A 187 6.88 6.34 8.28
CA GLN A 187 8.03 7.24 8.24
C GLN A 187 7.91 8.24 7.08
N ALA A 188 8.20 9.50 7.37
CA ALA A 188 8.21 10.55 6.36
C ALA A 188 9.47 10.40 5.48
N ALA A 189 9.27 9.99 4.23
CA ALA A 189 10.32 10.00 3.21
C ALA A 189 10.62 11.43 2.74
N LEU A 190 9.62 12.31 2.69
CA LEU A 190 9.78 13.72 2.34
C LEU A 190 8.78 14.58 3.11
N ILE A 191 9.23 15.73 3.60
CA ILE A 191 8.37 16.78 4.17
C ILE A 191 8.54 18.03 3.31
N SER A 192 7.43 18.59 2.85
CA SER A 192 7.38 19.77 1.99
C SER A 192 6.37 20.79 2.51
N LYS A 193 6.65 22.08 2.26
CA LYS A 193 5.68 23.15 2.48
C LYS A 193 4.63 23.23 1.37
N GLU A 194 4.98 22.71 0.20
CA GLU A 194 4.16 22.67 -1.01
C GLU A 194 3.71 21.24 -1.33
N PRO A 195 2.65 21.05 -2.14
CA PRO A 195 2.12 19.72 -2.44
C PRO A 195 3.14 18.71 -2.95
N ILE A 196 2.89 17.45 -2.61
CA ILE A 196 3.51 16.26 -3.18
C ILE A 196 2.35 15.43 -3.73
N ILE A 197 2.44 14.95 -4.97
CA ILE A 197 1.36 14.16 -5.60
C ILE A 197 1.91 13.00 -6.40
N SER A 198 1.02 12.05 -6.70
CA SER A 198 1.26 10.91 -7.60
C SER A 198 2.54 10.11 -7.29
N PRO A 199 2.73 9.61 -6.04
CA PRO A 199 3.83 8.71 -5.76
C PRO A 199 3.68 7.39 -6.53
N SER A 200 4.80 6.83 -6.98
CA SER A 200 4.85 5.58 -7.74
C SER A 200 6.10 4.79 -7.39
N TRP A 201 5.92 3.53 -7.00
CA TRP A 201 7.01 2.62 -6.65
C TRP A 201 7.73 2.13 -7.92
N SER A 202 9.07 2.14 -7.85
CA SER A 202 9.87 1.36 -8.78
C SER A 202 9.57 -0.14 -8.63
N PRO A 203 9.70 -0.97 -9.69
CA PRO A 203 9.34 -2.39 -9.65
C PRO A 203 10.12 -3.21 -8.61
N ASP A 204 11.32 -2.76 -8.22
CA ASP A 204 12.16 -3.38 -7.19
C ASP A 204 11.88 -2.84 -5.76
N GLY A 205 11.02 -1.83 -5.61
CA GLY A 205 10.65 -1.25 -4.32
C GLY A 205 11.75 -0.40 -3.67
N THR A 206 12.85 -0.10 -4.35
CA THR A 206 14.00 0.64 -3.79
C THR A 206 13.91 2.15 -3.99
N ARG A 207 13.08 2.58 -4.93
CA ARG A 207 12.86 3.99 -5.30
C ARG A 207 11.39 4.35 -5.38
N LEU A 208 11.08 5.60 -5.07
CA LEU A 208 9.79 6.26 -5.34
C LEU A 208 9.97 7.37 -6.38
N ALA A 209 9.10 7.41 -7.38
CA ALA A 209 8.91 8.59 -8.22
C ALA A 209 7.72 9.39 -7.72
N TYR A 210 7.76 10.71 -7.77
CA TYR A 210 6.64 11.59 -7.38
C TYR A 210 6.81 12.99 -7.98
N VAL A 211 5.74 13.77 -7.93
CA VAL A 211 5.77 15.19 -8.28
C VAL A 211 5.90 16.01 -7.00
N SER A 212 6.87 16.92 -6.95
CA SER A 212 7.02 17.90 -5.88
C SER A 212 6.83 19.31 -6.41
N PHE A 213 6.13 20.13 -5.63
CA PHE A 213 5.92 21.55 -5.89
C PHE A 213 6.83 22.44 -5.04
N GLU A 214 7.83 21.89 -4.34
CA GLU A 214 8.69 22.61 -3.38
C GLU A 214 9.37 23.87 -3.97
N ASN A 215 9.58 23.89 -5.29
CA ASN A 215 10.15 25.02 -6.02
C ASN A 215 9.08 25.89 -6.72
N LYS A 216 7.83 25.84 -6.25
CA LYS A 216 6.64 26.51 -6.83
C LYS A 216 6.35 26.15 -8.30
N LYS A 217 6.93 25.05 -8.75
CA LYS A 217 6.77 24.45 -10.07
C LYS A 217 6.69 22.94 -9.88
N PRO A 218 5.80 22.22 -10.60
CA PRO A 218 5.76 20.76 -10.55
C PRO A 218 7.01 20.18 -11.22
N VAL A 219 7.77 19.40 -10.45
CA VAL A 219 8.98 18.69 -10.89
C VAL A 219 8.84 17.22 -10.51
N VAL A 220 9.18 16.33 -11.46
CA VAL A 220 9.21 14.89 -11.20
C VAL A 220 10.57 14.52 -10.62
N TYR A 221 10.55 13.92 -9.44
CA TYR A 221 11.72 13.39 -8.75
C TYR A 221 11.68 11.87 -8.70
N VAL A 222 12.86 11.26 -8.76
CA VAL A 222 13.12 9.87 -8.36
C VAL A 222 13.93 9.89 -7.07
N HIS A 223 13.45 9.20 -6.04
CA HIS A 223 14.01 9.21 -4.70
C HIS A 223 14.43 7.79 -4.31
N SER A 224 15.73 7.61 -4.02
CA SER A 224 16.29 6.38 -3.45
C SER A 224 15.98 6.28 -1.97
N LEU A 225 15.29 5.21 -1.56
CA LEU A 225 14.88 5.02 -0.16
C LEU A 225 16.04 4.61 0.75
N ALA A 226 17.04 3.92 0.20
CA ALA A 226 18.20 3.49 0.98
C ALA A 226 19.17 4.64 1.30
N THR A 227 19.28 5.63 0.41
CA THR A 227 20.28 6.71 0.52
C THR A 227 19.69 8.08 0.79
N GLY A 228 18.38 8.27 0.60
CA GLY A 228 17.74 9.58 0.61
C GLY A 228 18.05 10.44 -0.62
N LYS A 229 18.83 9.93 -1.59
CA LYS A 229 19.23 10.69 -2.78
C LYS A 229 18.01 10.94 -3.68
N ARG A 230 17.84 12.20 -4.10
CA ARG A 230 16.80 12.63 -5.05
C ARG A 230 17.42 13.05 -6.38
N THR A 231 16.89 12.51 -7.46
CA THR A 231 17.28 12.83 -8.84
C THR A 231 16.10 13.48 -9.56
N VAL A 232 16.35 14.55 -10.31
CA VAL A 232 15.33 15.22 -11.12
C VAL A 232 15.16 14.41 -12.41
N ALA A 233 13.99 13.79 -12.59
CA ALA A 233 13.67 13.03 -13.79
C ALA A 233 12.97 13.90 -14.87
N ALA A 234 12.18 14.90 -14.48
CA ALA A 234 11.59 15.84 -15.42
C ALA A 234 11.39 17.23 -14.81
N ASN A 235 11.93 18.26 -15.47
CA ASN A 235 11.84 19.67 -15.09
C ASN A 235 11.73 20.59 -16.31
N PHE A 236 10.93 20.20 -17.30
CA PHE A 236 10.74 20.97 -18.53
C PHE A 236 9.84 22.18 -18.30
N LYS A 237 9.79 23.10 -19.27
CA LYS A 237 8.88 24.26 -19.24
C LYS A 237 7.43 23.78 -19.08
N GLY A 238 6.64 24.49 -18.26
CA GLY A 238 5.26 24.12 -17.96
C GLY A 238 5.15 23.06 -16.87
N SER A 239 4.13 22.19 -16.97
CA SER A 239 3.83 21.15 -15.99
C SER A 239 4.60 19.85 -16.29
N ASN A 240 5.03 19.16 -15.23
CA ASN A 240 5.68 17.84 -15.27
C ASN A 240 4.99 16.97 -14.22
N SER A 241 4.27 15.92 -14.62
CA SER A 241 3.41 15.19 -13.69
C SER A 241 3.25 13.70 -13.99
N ALA A 242 2.51 13.01 -13.11
CA ALA A 242 2.03 11.64 -13.23
C ALA A 242 3.12 10.63 -13.66
N PRO A 243 4.20 10.46 -12.88
CA PRO A 243 5.22 9.47 -13.19
C PRO A 243 4.69 8.04 -13.02
N ALA A 244 5.00 7.17 -13.98
CA ALA A 244 4.76 5.74 -13.89
C ALA A 244 5.97 4.95 -14.36
N TRP A 245 6.44 4.02 -13.54
CA TRP A 245 7.61 3.21 -13.86
C TRP A 245 7.34 2.21 -14.98
N SER A 246 8.32 2.09 -15.88
CA SER A 246 8.44 0.92 -16.76
C SER A 246 8.75 -0.34 -15.92
N PRO A 247 8.31 -1.54 -16.33
CA PRO A 247 8.52 -2.77 -15.57
C PRO A 247 9.99 -3.14 -15.36
N ASP A 248 10.88 -2.66 -16.23
CA ASP A 248 12.34 -2.86 -16.10
C ASP A 248 13.01 -1.86 -15.13
N GLY A 249 12.26 -0.88 -14.62
CA GLY A 249 12.74 0.13 -13.68
C GLY A 249 13.72 1.15 -14.25
N ARG A 250 13.87 1.25 -15.58
CA ARG A 250 14.86 2.15 -16.23
C ARG A 250 14.25 3.48 -16.64
N ARG A 251 13.00 3.48 -17.07
CA ARG A 251 12.29 4.67 -17.57
C ARG A 251 11.01 4.95 -16.79
N LEU A 252 10.57 6.20 -16.87
CA LEU A 252 9.26 6.66 -16.44
C LEU A 252 8.45 7.07 -17.68
N ALA A 253 7.17 6.75 -17.70
CA ALA A 253 6.19 7.53 -18.45
C ALA A 253 5.80 8.74 -17.60
N VAL A 254 5.68 9.91 -18.22
CA VAL A 254 5.37 11.19 -17.58
C VAL A 254 4.45 12.01 -18.47
N VAL A 255 3.77 12.98 -17.87
CA VAL A 255 2.96 13.97 -18.58
C VAL A 255 3.70 15.28 -18.60
N LEU A 256 3.95 15.83 -19.79
CA LEU A 256 4.63 17.11 -19.96
C LEU A 256 3.75 18.06 -20.77
N THR A 257 3.78 19.34 -20.40
CA THR A 257 3.14 20.41 -21.20
C THR A 257 4.15 21.25 -21.99
N LYS A 258 5.37 20.75 -22.15
CA LYS A 258 6.49 21.49 -22.74
C LYS A 258 6.27 21.90 -24.21
N ASP A 259 5.46 21.13 -24.93
CA ASP A 259 5.15 21.32 -26.35
C ASP A 259 3.70 21.81 -26.58
N GLY A 260 3.02 22.27 -25.53
CA GLY A 260 1.60 22.63 -25.55
C GLY A 260 0.68 21.43 -25.27
N GLY A 261 -0.44 21.69 -24.58
CA GLY A 261 -1.36 20.65 -24.08
C GLY A 261 -0.71 19.72 -23.04
N SER A 262 -1.48 18.80 -22.45
CA SER A 262 -0.94 17.74 -21.58
C SER A 262 -0.74 16.49 -22.41
N GLN A 263 0.50 16.02 -22.54
CA GLN A 263 0.86 14.96 -23.49
C GLN A 263 1.82 13.95 -22.86
N LEU A 264 1.82 12.72 -23.37
CA LEU A 264 2.63 11.63 -22.82
C LEU A 264 4.05 11.59 -23.37
N PHE A 265 5.01 11.41 -22.47
CA PHE A 265 6.41 11.21 -22.79
C PHE A 265 6.98 10.05 -21.97
N THR A 266 8.08 9.48 -22.44
CA THR A 266 8.98 8.67 -21.62
C THR A 266 10.25 9.44 -21.31
N VAL A 267 10.83 9.21 -20.14
CA VAL A 267 12.12 9.77 -19.72
C VAL A 267 12.89 8.71 -18.92
N GLY A 268 14.22 8.73 -18.97
CA GLY A 268 15.05 7.92 -18.09
C GLY A 268 14.83 8.29 -16.63
N ALA A 269 14.98 7.33 -15.71
CA ALA A 269 14.89 7.61 -14.27
C ALA A 269 15.98 8.60 -13.78
N ASP A 270 17.03 8.80 -14.58
CA ASP A 270 18.09 9.78 -14.40
C ASP A 270 17.81 11.13 -15.07
N GLY A 271 16.67 11.27 -15.78
CA GLY A 271 16.27 12.45 -16.54
C GLY A 271 16.69 12.47 -18.01
N SER A 272 17.40 11.44 -18.49
CA SER A 272 17.89 11.36 -19.87
C SER A 272 16.82 10.89 -20.87
N GLY A 273 17.09 11.02 -22.18
CA GLY A 273 16.34 10.30 -23.22
C GLY A 273 14.83 10.58 -23.26
N VAL A 274 14.43 11.85 -23.14
CA VAL A 274 13.01 12.25 -23.26
C VAL A 274 12.48 11.95 -24.67
N GLN A 275 11.34 11.27 -24.76
CA GLN A 275 10.70 10.90 -26.03
C GLN A 275 9.19 11.06 -25.92
N ARG A 276 8.56 11.66 -26.94
CA ARG A 276 7.10 11.77 -27.00
C ARG A 276 6.47 10.45 -27.45
N LEU A 277 5.38 10.03 -26.81
CA LEU A 277 4.70 8.76 -27.11
C LEU A 277 3.51 8.93 -28.07
N ALA A 278 2.71 9.96 -27.84
CA ALA A 278 1.52 10.24 -28.62
C ALA A 278 1.29 11.75 -28.74
N SER A 279 0.52 12.13 -29.75
CA SER A 279 -0.01 13.48 -29.91
C SER A 279 -1.52 13.42 -30.03
N SER A 280 -2.21 14.30 -29.32
CA SER A 280 -3.65 14.50 -29.44
C SER A 280 -4.00 15.97 -29.26
N GLY A 281 -5.20 16.38 -29.70
CA GLY A 281 -5.75 17.71 -29.41
C GLY A 281 -6.34 17.83 -28.00
N GLY A 282 -6.33 16.74 -27.21
CA GLY A 282 -6.89 16.69 -25.87
C GLY A 282 -5.82 16.64 -24.77
N ILE A 283 -6.26 16.38 -23.55
CA ILE A 283 -5.42 16.09 -22.39
C ILE A 283 -5.15 14.58 -22.38
N ASP A 284 -3.88 14.19 -22.52
CA ASP A 284 -3.42 12.83 -22.25
C ASP A 284 -2.66 12.80 -20.92
N THR A 285 -3.13 11.99 -19.96
CA THR A 285 -2.61 11.99 -18.59
C THR A 285 -2.70 10.61 -17.91
N GLU A 286 -2.16 10.52 -16.69
CA GLU A 286 -2.21 9.32 -15.83
C GLU A 286 -1.71 8.04 -16.52
N PRO A 287 -0.50 8.04 -17.09
CA PRO A 287 0.04 6.86 -17.74
C PRO A 287 0.26 5.73 -16.74
N GLN A 288 0.18 4.50 -17.22
CA GLN A 288 0.50 3.28 -16.49
C GLN A 288 1.02 2.24 -17.49
N TYR A 289 2.22 1.71 -17.26
CA TYR A 289 2.72 0.60 -18.07
C TYR A 289 1.91 -0.67 -17.84
N SER A 290 1.71 -1.47 -18.90
CA SER A 290 1.34 -2.87 -18.76
C SER A 290 2.49 -3.66 -18.11
N PRO A 291 2.20 -4.74 -17.37
CA PRO A 291 3.25 -5.54 -16.71
C PRO A 291 4.31 -6.12 -17.66
N ASP A 292 3.92 -6.40 -18.92
CA ASP A 292 4.81 -6.87 -19.98
C ASP A 292 5.66 -5.75 -20.64
N GLY A 293 5.40 -4.48 -20.30
CA GLY A 293 6.10 -3.32 -20.83
C GLY A 293 5.74 -2.95 -22.28
N GLN A 294 4.80 -3.66 -22.92
CA GLN A 294 4.46 -3.45 -24.33
C GLN A 294 3.56 -2.22 -24.55
N PHE A 295 2.73 -1.88 -23.56
CA PHE A 295 1.74 -0.82 -23.69
C PHE A 295 1.81 0.16 -22.52
N ILE A 296 1.31 1.37 -22.78
CA ILE A 296 1.00 2.37 -21.77
C ILE A 296 -0.49 2.64 -21.86
N TYR A 297 -1.21 2.37 -20.77
CA TYR A 297 -2.60 2.76 -20.56
C TYR A 297 -2.62 4.17 -19.97
N PHE A 298 -3.61 4.98 -20.36
CA PHE A 298 -3.67 6.38 -19.94
C PHE A 298 -5.07 6.94 -20.11
N THR A 299 -5.34 8.05 -19.44
CA THR A 299 -6.58 8.81 -19.54
C THR A 299 -6.50 9.83 -20.67
N SER A 300 -7.53 9.92 -21.51
CA SER A 300 -7.65 10.95 -22.53
C SER A 300 -9.07 11.45 -22.72
N ASP A 301 -9.23 12.75 -22.92
CA ASP A 301 -10.49 13.41 -23.27
C ASP A 301 -10.68 13.63 -24.79
N ARG A 302 -9.79 13.07 -25.63
CA ARG A 302 -9.82 13.22 -27.10
C ARG A 302 -11.16 12.89 -27.78
N GLY A 303 -12.02 12.12 -27.10
CA GLY A 303 -13.36 11.73 -27.57
C GLY A 303 -14.49 12.54 -26.94
N GLY A 304 -14.19 13.68 -26.28
CA GLY A 304 -15.15 14.55 -25.60
C GLY A 304 -15.07 14.42 -24.07
N SER A 305 -15.31 13.21 -23.53
CA SER A 305 -15.17 12.94 -22.09
C SER A 305 -13.93 12.09 -21.78
N PRO A 306 -13.33 12.21 -20.58
CA PRO A 306 -12.20 11.38 -20.17
C PRO A 306 -12.53 9.88 -20.20
N GLN A 307 -11.71 9.16 -20.95
CA GLN A 307 -11.79 7.71 -21.15
C GLN A 307 -10.39 7.13 -21.14
N ILE A 308 -10.29 5.82 -20.95
CA ILE A 308 -9.02 5.11 -20.91
C ILE A 308 -8.66 4.65 -22.31
N TYR A 309 -7.41 4.90 -22.70
CA TYR A 309 -6.79 4.48 -23.94
C TYR A 309 -5.52 3.70 -23.63
N ARG A 310 -4.99 3.00 -24.64
CA ARG A 310 -3.65 2.42 -24.61
C ARG A 310 -2.88 2.79 -25.87
N VAL A 311 -1.56 2.88 -25.75
CA VAL A 311 -0.62 3.06 -26.87
C VAL A 311 0.56 2.12 -26.69
N SER A 312 1.25 1.74 -27.76
CA SER A 312 2.55 1.05 -27.63
C SER A 312 3.49 1.87 -26.74
N SER A 313 4.30 1.22 -25.92
CA SER A 313 5.33 1.88 -25.10
C SER A 313 6.42 2.55 -25.94
N SER A 314 6.52 2.20 -27.24
CA SER A 314 7.36 2.90 -28.23
C SER A 314 6.68 4.11 -28.88
N GLY A 315 5.41 4.38 -28.55
CA GLY A 315 4.57 5.39 -29.17
C GLY A 315 3.76 4.87 -30.37
N GLY A 316 2.91 5.74 -30.93
CA GLY A 316 2.06 5.41 -32.08
C GLY A 316 0.60 5.84 -31.88
N THR A 317 -0.30 5.25 -32.66
CA THR A 317 -1.73 5.58 -32.61
C THR A 317 -2.42 4.94 -31.40
N PRO A 318 -3.01 5.72 -30.48
CA PRO A 318 -3.65 5.12 -29.31
C PRO A 318 -5.02 4.53 -29.62
N GLN A 319 -5.37 3.47 -28.89
CA GLN A 319 -6.62 2.72 -29.01
C GLN A 319 -7.46 2.90 -27.75
N ARG A 320 -8.77 3.14 -27.91
CA ARG A 320 -9.69 3.27 -26.78
C ARG A 320 -9.91 1.91 -26.11
N VAL A 321 -9.94 1.90 -24.78
CA VAL A 321 -10.11 0.70 -23.94
C VAL A 321 -11.48 0.68 -23.28
N THR A 322 -11.94 1.80 -22.72
CA THR A 322 -13.24 1.87 -22.03
C THR A 322 -14.35 2.43 -22.93
N PHE A 323 -15.45 1.68 -23.02
CA PHE A 323 -16.63 2.07 -23.80
C PHE A 323 -17.89 2.21 -22.94
N GLU A 324 -17.91 1.57 -21.76
CA GLU A 324 -18.98 1.70 -20.78
C GLU A 324 -18.73 2.86 -19.81
N GLY A 325 -19.78 3.65 -19.55
CA GLY A 325 -19.70 4.80 -18.65
C GLY A 325 -19.27 6.10 -19.29
N SER A 326 -19.73 7.22 -18.72
CA SER A 326 -19.50 8.56 -19.28
C SER A 326 -18.13 9.16 -18.93
N TYR A 327 -17.43 8.64 -17.93
CA TYR A 327 -16.16 9.16 -17.44
C TYR A 327 -15.37 8.04 -16.76
N ASN A 328 -14.17 7.73 -17.27
CA ASN A 328 -13.30 6.68 -16.76
C ASN A 328 -11.84 7.16 -16.78
N VAL A 329 -11.16 7.12 -15.63
CA VAL A 329 -9.83 7.74 -15.43
C VAL A 329 -8.94 6.90 -14.52
N THR A 330 -7.68 7.29 -14.41
CA THR A 330 -6.67 6.70 -13.51
C THR A 330 -6.51 5.18 -13.68
N PRO A 331 -6.19 4.69 -14.89
CA PRO A 331 -6.02 3.26 -15.13
C PRO A 331 -4.88 2.67 -14.28
N ARG A 332 -5.13 1.49 -13.71
CA ARG A 332 -4.15 0.68 -12.99
C ARG A 332 -4.31 -0.76 -13.42
N LEU A 333 -3.23 -1.38 -13.87
CA LEU A 333 -3.26 -2.76 -14.34
C LEU A 333 -2.96 -3.68 -13.16
N SER A 334 -3.64 -4.82 -13.09
CA SER A 334 -3.27 -5.88 -12.16
C SER A 334 -1.86 -6.40 -12.50
N PRO A 335 -1.11 -6.93 -11.51
CA PRO A 335 0.24 -7.44 -11.73
C PRO A 335 0.33 -8.54 -12.81
N ASP A 336 -0.73 -9.33 -12.98
CA ASP A 336 -0.85 -10.36 -14.03
C ASP A 336 -1.32 -9.84 -15.39
N GLY A 337 -1.66 -8.55 -15.49
CA GLY A 337 -2.12 -7.89 -16.71
C GLY A 337 -3.53 -8.28 -17.17
N ARG A 338 -4.29 -9.05 -16.37
CA ARG A 338 -5.63 -9.55 -16.76
C ARG A 338 -6.74 -8.55 -16.46
N SER A 339 -6.58 -7.73 -15.43
CA SER A 339 -7.60 -6.78 -14.98
C SER A 339 -7.07 -5.35 -14.99
N MET A 340 -7.99 -4.40 -15.09
CA MET A 340 -7.71 -2.98 -14.95
C MET A 340 -8.65 -2.35 -13.93
N ALA A 341 -8.09 -1.82 -12.84
CA ALA A 341 -8.80 -0.94 -11.93
C ALA A 341 -8.78 0.50 -12.46
N PHE A 342 -9.86 1.23 -12.23
CA PHE A 342 -9.99 2.63 -12.65
C PHE A 342 -11.07 3.33 -11.85
N ILE A 343 -11.05 4.66 -11.87
CA ILE A 343 -12.08 5.48 -11.27
C ILE A 343 -13.13 5.80 -12.33
N SER A 344 -14.38 5.48 -12.02
CA SER A 344 -15.51 5.69 -12.92
C SER A 344 -16.55 6.61 -12.30
N ARG A 345 -17.12 7.51 -13.10
CA ARG A 345 -18.27 8.29 -12.66
C ARG A 345 -19.54 7.47 -12.81
N ARG A 346 -20.26 7.27 -11.71
CA ARG A 346 -21.52 6.53 -11.62
C ARG A 346 -22.44 7.27 -10.65
N ASP A 347 -23.66 7.59 -11.10
CA ASP A 347 -24.69 8.28 -10.30
C ASP A 347 -24.18 9.56 -9.60
N GLY A 348 -23.33 10.32 -10.30
CA GLY A 348 -22.72 11.55 -9.79
C GLY A 348 -21.51 11.36 -8.87
N GLY A 349 -21.25 10.15 -8.38
CA GLY A 349 -20.06 9.82 -7.59
C GLY A 349 -18.90 9.27 -8.42
N PHE A 350 -17.68 9.36 -7.87
CA PHE A 350 -16.48 8.72 -8.38
C PHE A 350 -16.22 7.45 -7.58
N ARG A 351 -16.26 6.31 -8.25
CA ARG A 351 -16.19 4.98 -7.64
C ARG A 351 -15.10 4.15 -8.27
N LEU A 352 -14.48 3.28 -7.48
CA LEU A 352 -13.58 2.26 -7.98
C LEU A 352 -14.36 1.22 -8.80
N ALA A 353 -13.91 0.99 -10.02
CA ALA A 353 -14.35 -0.09 -10.87
C ALA A 353 -13.16 -0.95 -11.31
N VAL A 354 -13.44 -2.21 -11.63
CA VAL A 354 -12.49 -3.15 -12.21
C VAL A 354 -13.08 -3.70 -13.51
N MET A 355 -12.25 -3.73 -14.56
CA MET A 355 -12.56 -4.34 -15.84
C MET A 355 -11.69 -5.57 -16.05
N ASP A 356 -12.31 -6.69 -16.41
CA ASP A 356 -11.59 -7.83 -16.99
C ASP A 356 -11.21 -7.48 -18.45
N LEU A 357 -9.91 -7.52 -18.77
CA LEU A 357 -9.43 -7.01 -20.05
C LEU A 357 -9.74 -7.93 -21.24
N ALA A 358 -10.07 -9.20 -21.00
CA ALA A 358 -10.41 -10.15 -22.04
C ALA A 358 -11.90 -10.04 -22.43
N SER A 359 -12.80 -10.14 -21.45
CA SER A 359 -14.26 -10.09 -21.62
C SER A 359 -14.82 -8.67 -21.70
N LYS A 360 -14.06 -7.67 -21.24
CA LYS A 360 -14.49 -6.27 -21.06
C LYS A 360 -15.57 -6.06 -20.00
N GLN A 361 -15.91 -7.09 -19.23
CA GLN A 361 -16.87 -6.97 -18.13
C GLN A 361 -16.36 -5.99 -17.07
N VAL A 362 -17.23 -5.07 -16.64
CA VAL A 362 -16.95 -4.08 -15.59
C VAL A 362 -17.75 -4.39 -14.33
N GLN A 363 -17.07 -4.34 -13.18
CA GLN A 363 -17.69 -4.40 -11.85
C GLN A 363 -17.31 -3.16 -11.04
N VAL A 364 -18.27 -2.54 -10.37
CA VAL A 364 -18.02 -1.48 -9.37
C VAL A 364 -17.78 -2.13 -8.02
N LEU A 365 -16.71 -1.75 -7.32
CA LEU A 365 -16.27 -2.41 -6.08
C LEU A 365 -16.61 -1.63 -4.80
N THR A 366 -16.87 -0.33 -4.93
CA THR A 366 -17.04 0.58 -3.80
C THR A 366 -18.40 1.28 -3.82
N ASP A 367 -18.86 1.62 -2.62
CA ASP A 367 -20.10 2.39 -2.40
C ASP A 367 -19.82 3.85 -2.01
N SER A 368 -18.53 4.20 -1.84
CA SER A 368 -18.05 5.56 -1.65
C SER A 368 -18.25 6.41 -2.91
N ASN A 369 -18.02 7.72 -2.81
CA ASN A 369 -18.39 8.68 -3.87
C ASN A 369 -17.26 9.62 -4.31
N LYS A 370 -16.09 9.53 -3.70
CA LYS A 370 -14.92 10.38 -3.97
C LYS A 370 -13.64 9.53 -4.05
N ASP A 371 -13.74 8.36 -4.69
CA ASP A 371 -12.60 7.46 -4.81
C ASP A 371 -11.59 8.00 -5.82
N GLU A 372 -10.32 7.91 -5.46
CA GLU A 372 -9.21 8.36 -6.28
C GLU A 372 -7.98 7.44 -6.14
N SER A 373 -7.07 7.56 -7.10
CA SER A 373 -5.73 6.97 -7.09
C SER A 373 -5.68 5.48 -6.68
N PRO A 374 -6.35 4.57 -7.44
CA PRO A 374 -6.24 3.15 -7.17
C PRO A 374 -4.78 2.65 -7.27
N SER A 375 -4.48 1.58 -6.54
CA SER A 375 -3.19 0.90 -6.57
C SER A 375 -3.33 -0.55 -6.15
N PHE A 376 -2.99 -1.48 -7.05
CA PHE A 376 -3.02 -2.91 -6.76
C PHE A 376 -1.93 -3.31 -5.77
N ALA A 377 -2.27 -4.17 -4.82
CA ALA A 377 -1.31 -4.99 -4.11
C ALA A 377 -0.60 -5.93 -5.10
N PRO A 378 0.65 -6.36 -4.84
CA PRO A 378 1.43 -7.12 -5.81
C PRO A 378 0.95 -8.56 -6.07
N ASN A 379 0.06 -9.12 -5.24
CA ASN A 379 -0.68 -10.35 -5.56
C ASN A 379 -1.93 -10.13 -6.42
N GLY A 380 -2.29 -8.87 -6.70
CA GLY A 380 -3.49 -8.52 -7.45
C GLY A 380 -4.82 -8.73 -6.72
N ARG A 381 -4.83 -9.14 -5.44
CA ARG A 381 -6.09 -9.44 -4.71
C ARG A 381 -6.74 -8.22 -4.07
N MET A 382 -5.95 -7.20 -3.73
CA MET A 382 -6.40 -6.00 -3.04
C MET A 382 -6.07 -4.76 -3.87
N ILE A 383 -6.92 -3.74 -3.79
CA ILE A 383 -6.73 -2.43 -4.40
C ILE A 383 -6.83 -1.39 -3.29
N LEU A 384 -5.76 -0.64 -3.07
CA LEU A 384 -5.73 0.53 -2.21
C LEU A 384 -6.21 1.76 -2.98
N ILE A 385 -7.07 2.57 -2.35
CA ILE A 385 -7.61 3.83 -2.87
C ILE A 385 -7.53 4.90 -1.78
N ALA A 386 -7.57 6.17 -2.19
CA ALA A 386 -7.97 7.25 -1.32
C ALA A 386 -9.45 7.58 -1.54
N THR A 387 -10.13 7.98 -0.48
CA THR A 387 -11.54 8.40 -0.51
C THR A 387 -11.82 9.38 0.61
N GLU A 388 -13.02 9.97 0.66
CA GLU A 388 -13.38 10.96 1.67
C GLU A 388 -14.49 10.43 2.59
N ILE A 389 -14.29 10.58 3.91
CA ILE A 389 -15.28 10.22 4.93
C ILE A 389 -15.40 11.36 5.92
N GLY A 390 -16.62 11.87 6.12
CA GLY A 390 -16.86 13.00 7.03
C GLY A 390 -16.06 14.26 6.67
N GLY A 391 -15.79 14.47 5.37
CA GLY A 391 -15.00 15.61 4.89
C GLY A 391 -13.48 15.45 5.02
N ARG A 392 -12.97 14.26 5.38
CA ARG A 392 -11.53 13.98 5.52
C ARG A 392 -11.11 12.86 4.58
N GLY A 393 -9.98 13.02 3.90
CA GLY A 393 -9.38 11.96 3.10
C GLY A 393 -8.80 10.87 3.99
N VAL A 394 -9.13 9.64 3.63
CA VAL A 394 -8.70 8.40 4.26
C VAL A 394 -8.26 7.42 3.18
N LEU A 395 -7.52 6.39 3.59
CA LEU A 395 -7.22 5.28 2.69
C LEU A 395 -8.24 4.16 2.90
N SER A 396 -8.51 3.42 1.84
CA SER A 396 -9.30 2.19 1.90
C SER A 396 -8.69 1.14 0.99
N ALA A 397 -8.68 -0.12 1.42
CA ALA A 397 -8.29 -1.23 0.58
C ALA A 397 -9.49 -2.14 0.35
N VAL A 398 -9.75 -2.53 -0.89
CA VAL A 398 -10.87 -3.41 -1.25
C VAL A 398 -10.37 -4.60 -2.05
N SER A 399 -10.92 -5.78 -1.78
CA SER A 399 -10.61 -6.97 -2.57
C SER A 399 -11.16 -6.82 -3.99
N VAL A 400 -10.51 -7.45 -4.97
CA VAL A 400 -10.93 -7.38 -6.39
C VAL A 400 -12.33 -7.93 -6.65
N ASP A 401 -12.85 -8.78 -5.76
CA ASP A 401 -14.23 -9.28 -5.81
C ASP A 401 -15.24 -8.38 -5.05
N GLY A 402 -14.76 -7.32 -4.41
CA GLY A 402 -15.56 -6.33 -3.67
C GLY A 402 -16.04 -6.77 -2.28
N ARG A 403 -15.67 -7.97 -1.82
CA ARG A 403 -16.23 -8.58 -0.60
C ARG A 403 -15.55 -8.16 0.70
N ILE A 404 -14.28 -7.79 0.64
CA ILE A 404 -13.46 -7.43 1.78
C ILE A 404 -13.08 -5.97 1.63
N LYS A 405 -13.44 -5.14 2.61
CA LYS A 405 -13.16 -3.70 2.61
C LYS A 405 -12.46 -3.34 3.91
N GLN A 406 -11.27 -2.77 3.79
CA GLN A 406 -10.48 -2.24 4.88
C GLN A 406 -10.49 -0.72 4.79
N ARG A 407 -10.59 -0.05 5.93
CA ARG A 407 -10.43 1.40 6.06
C ARG A 407 -9.19 1.67 6.86
N LEU A 408 -8.31 2.52 6.35
CA LEU A 408 -7.06 2.92 6.98
C LEU A 408 -7.11 4.43 7.23
N SER A 409 -7.22 4.83 8.49
CA SER A 409 -7.39 6.24 8.90
C SER A 409 -6.19 6.72 9.73
N VAL A 410 -5.65 7.91 9.45
CA VAL A 410 -4.67 8.54 10.36
C VAL A 410 -5.39 9.35 11.43
N ALA A 411 -4.83 9.38 12.64
CA ALA A 411 -5.39 10.17 13.75
C ALA A 411 -5.39 11.69 13.47
N ALA A 412 -4.44 12.17 12.67
CA ALA A 412 -4.31 13.59 12.31
C ALA A 412 -3.88 13.77 10.85
N GLY A 413 -4.62 14.59 10.11
CA GLY A 413 -4.34 14.95 8.73
C GLY A 413 -5.30 14.34 7.72
N ASP A 414 -5.13 14.76 6.48
CA ASP A 414 -5.91 14.35 5.32
C ASP A 414 -5.02 13.51 4.41
N VAL A 415 -5.40 12.24 4.19
CA VAL A 415 -4.59 11.25 3.46
C VAL A 415 -5.08 11.11 2.04
N ARG A 416 -4.14 11.04 1.10
CA ARG A 416 -4.39 10.99 -0.33
C ARG A 416 -3.27 10.28 -1.07
N GLU A 417 -3.47 10.06 -2.36
CA GLU A 417 -2.44 9.62 -3.31
C GLU A 417 -1.69 8.34 -2.88
N PRO A 418 -2.39 7.23 -2.58
CA PRO A 418 -1.74 6.01 -2.18
C PRO A 418 -1.02 5.31 -3.34
N ALA A 419 0.03 4.56 -2.99
CA ALA A 419 0.67 3.61 -3.87
C ALA A 419 1.11 2.38 -3.06
N TRP A 420 0.60 1.20 -3.44
CA TRP A 420 1.04 -0.07 -2.89
C TRP A 420 2.38 -0.47 -3.51
N GLY A 421 3.35 -0.79 -2.65
CA GLY A 421 4.68 -1.21 -3.06
C GLY A 421 4.73 -2.66 -3.56
N PRO A 422 5.77 -3.01 -4.34
CA PRO A 422 5.98 -4.37 -4.79
C PRO A 422 6.41 -5.29 -3.64
N TYR A 423 6.56 -6.58 -3.94
CA TYR A 423 7.30 -7.49 -3.08
C TYR A 423 8.72 -6.97 -2.85
N GLN A 424 9.18 -7.03 -1.60
CA GLN A 424 10.57 -6.75 -1.28
C GLN A 424 11.42 -7.97 -1.66
N LYS A 425 12.46 -7.77 -2.46
CA LYS A 425 13.42 -8.82 -2.82
C LYS A 425 14.50 -8.99 -1.76
#